data_AF-A0A2H5BEB3-F1
#
_entry.id   AF-A0A2H5BEB3-F1
#
_cell.length_a   1.000
_cell.length_b   1.000
_cell.length_c   1.000
_cell.angle_alpha   90.00
_cell.angle_beta   90.00
_cell.angle_gamma   90.00
#
_symmetry.space_group_name_H-M   'P 1'
#
loop_
_entity.id
_entity.type
_entity.pdbx_description
1 polymer ?
#
loop_
_entity_poly.entity_id
_entity_poly.type
_entity_poly.pdbx_seq_one_letter_code
_entity_poly.pdbx_strand_id
1 'polypeptide(L)'
;YNDFNNIQFDSYMIPQNEMNSNNFRLLDIDNRVVLPYNNQIRILITATDVIHSWTIPSLGIKVDANPGRLNQTNFFINRTGNFYGQCSEICGSNHSFMPIMIESISIKNFISWI
;
A
#
# COMPACT_ATOMS: atom_id res chain seq x y z
N TYR A 1 -2.58 10.71 -4.15
CA TYR A 1 -3.04 11.73 -3.19
C TYR A 1 -3.63 12.90 -3.95
N ASN A 2 -4.92 12.85 -4.29
CA ASN A 2 -5.53 13.89 -5.13
C ASN A 2 -5.74 15.20 -4.36
N ASP A 3 -6.00 15.12 -3.06
CA ASP A 3 -6.15 16.30 -2.19
C ASP A 3 -4.83 17.07 -2.00
N PHE A 4 -3.69 16.49 -2.40
CA PHE A 4 -2.35 17.03 -2.20
C PHE A 4 -1.55 16.97 -3.50
N ASN A 5 -1.57 18.07 -4.28
CA ASN A 5 -0.80 18.23 -5.52
C ASN A 5 -0.97 17.12 -6.57
N ASN A 6 -2.06 16.36 -6.55
CA ASN A 6 -2.32 15.25 -7.47
C ASN A 6 -1.16 14.23 -7.57
N ILE A 7 -0.50 13.93 -6.45
CA ILE A 7 0.61 12.96 -6.43
C ILE A 7 0.10 11.58 -6.80
N GLN A 8 0.74 10.95 -7.78
CA GLN A 8 0.47 9.60 -8.27
C GLN A 8 1.79 8.88 -8.54
N PHE A 9 1.84 7.60 -8.23
CA PHE A 9 2.99 6.75 -8.47
C PHE A 9 2.57 5.29 -8.55
N ASP A 10 3.40 4.50 -9.21
CA ASP A 10 3.29 3.04 -9.22
C ASP A 10 4.19 2.44 -8.14
N SER A 11 3.81 1.26 -7.65
CA SER A 11 4.51 0.53 -6.60
C SER A 11 4.72 -0.91 -7.05
N TYR A 12 5.98 -1.28 -7.32
CA TYR A 12 6.36 -2.61 -7.77
C TYR A 12 7.27 -3.32 -6.77
N MET A 13 7.17 -4.64 -6.72
CA MET A 13 8.06 -5.49 -5.92
C MET A 13 9.50 -5.33 -6.39
N ILE A 14 10.44 -5.16 -5.44
CA ILE A 14 11.86 -5.12 -5.76
C ILE A 14 12.31 -6.50 -6.25
N PRO A 15 12.88 -6.62 -7.47
CA PRO A 15 13.42 -7.87 -7.99
C PRO A 15 14.57 -8.41 -7.14
N GLN A 16 14.70 -9.74 -7.03
CA GLN A 16 15.68 -10.38 -6.14
C GLN A 16 17.15 -9.99 -6.44
N ASN A 17 17.47 -9.70 -7.71
CA ASN A 17 18.79 -9.23 -8.15
C ASN A 17 19.11 -7.79 -7.71
N GLU A 18 18.10 -7.01 -7.31
CA GLU A 18 18.23 -5.61 -6.89
C GLU A 18 18.04 -5.44 -5.37
N MET A 19 17.79 -6.52 -4.63
CA MET A 19 17.57 -6.48 -3.19
C MET A 19 18.87 -6.23 -2.43
N ASN A 20 18.82 -5.32 -1.45
CA ASN A 20 19.89 -5.19 -0.47
C ASN A 20 19.74 -6.26 0.63
N SER A 21 20.79 -6.45 1.44
CA SER A 21 20.80 -7.44 2.53
C SER A 21 19.69 -7.27 3.56
N ASN A 22 19.13 -6.06 3.68
CA ASN A 22 18.11 -5.72 4.67
C ASN A 22 16.69 -5.82 4.10
N ASN A 23 16.54 -6.17 2.83
CA ASN A 23 15.24 -6.24 2.20
C ASN A 23 14.52 -7.57 2.48
N PHE A 24 13.21 -7.52 2.64
CA PHE A 24 12.35 -8.68 2.77
C PHE A 24 11.94 -9.21 1.40
N ARG A 25 12.37 -10.45 1.10
CA ARG A 25 11.99 -11.16 -0.12
C ARG A 25 10.47 -11.20 -0.29
N LEU A 26 9.98 -10.80 -1.47
CA LEU A 26 8.57 -10.73 -1.88
C LEU A 26 7.71 -9.66 -1.17
N LEU A 27 8.27 -8.85 -0.28
CA LEU A 27 7.49 -7.87 0.49
C LEU A 27 7.91 -6.43 0.24
N ASP A 28 9.20 -6.17 -0.01
CA ASP A 28 9.64 -4.82 -0.28
C ASP A 28 9.31 -4.36 -1.70
N ILE A 29 9.03 -3.07 -1.80
CA ILE A 29 8.63 -2.35 -3.01
C ILE A 29 9.51 -1.11 -3.22
N ASP A 30 9.54 -0.61 -4.45
CA ASP A 30 10.26 0.59 -4.84
C ASP A 30 9.66 1.87 -4.22
N ASN A 31 8.35 2.06 -4.30
CA ASN A 31 7.63 3.26 -3.85
C ASN A 31 6.59 2.93 -2.78
N ARG A 32 6.87 3.33 -1.55
CA ARG A 32 6.04 3.04 -0.39
C ARG A 32 4.83 3.95 -0.31
N VAL A 33 3.72 3.44 0.23
CA VAL A 33 2.58 4.28 0.61
C VAL A 33 2.90 4.97 1.94
N VAL A 34 3.33 6.22 1.87
CA VAL A 34 3.70 7.01 3.06
C VAL A 34 2.46 7.63 3.70
N LEU A 35 2.22 7.38 4.99
CA LEU A 35 1.03 7.84 5.71
C LEU A 35 1.36 8.41 7.10
N PRO A 36 0.64 9.44 7.59
CA PRO A 36 0.87 9.96 8.93
C PRO A 36 0.27 9.03 10.01
N TYR A 37 1.02 8.72 11.07
CA TYR A 37 0.44 8.07 12.26
C TYR A 37 -0.43 9.06 13.06
N ASN A 38 -1.30 8.52 13.90
CA ASN A 38 -2.27 9.24 14.74
C ASN A 38 -3.31 10.08 13.98
N ASN A 39 -3.58 9.72 12.73
CA ASN A 39 -4.60 10.33 11.90
C ASN A 39 -5.56 9.26 11.38
N GLN A 40 -6.84 9.62 11.26
CA GLN A 40 -7.82 8.77 10.58
C GLN A 40 -7.59 8.86 9.07
N ILE A 41 -7.36 7.72 8.44
CA ILE A 41 -7.05 7.63 7.01
C ILE A 41 -8.23 6.96 6.31
N ARG A 42 -8.72 7.59 5.25
CA ARG A 42 -9.68 7.00 4.32
C ARG A 42 -8.94 6.56 3.07
N ILE A 43 -9.10 5.30 2.68
CA ILE A 43 -8.60 4.79 1.41
C ILE A 43 -9.77 4.39 0.52
N LEU A 44 -9.64 4.72 -0.76
CA LEU A 44 -10.55 4.33 -1.83
C LEU A 44 -9.83 3.32 -2.72
N ILE A 45 -10.44 2.18 -2.95
CA ILE A 45 -9.81 1.00 -3.57
C ILE A 45 -10.68 0.56 -4.75
N THR A 46 -10.04 0.40 -5.92
CA THR A 46 -10.64 -0.09 -7.17
C THR A 46 -9.54 -0.77 -7.97
N ALA A 47 -9.92 -1.56 -8.98
CA ALA A 47 -9.00 -2.08 -9.97
C ALA A 47 -9.33 -1.51 -11.36
N THR A 48 -8.39 -1.61 -12.30
CA THR A 48 -8.54 -1.20 -13.69
C THR A 48 -8.66 -2.38 -14.65
N ASP A 49 -8.27 -3.58 -14.22
CA ASP A 49 -8.18 -4.79 -15.04
C ASP A 49 -9.06 -5.93 -14.50
N VAL A 50 -8.54 -6.76 -13.59
CA VAL A 50 -9.21 -7.89 -12.95
C VAL A 50 -9.44 -7.58 -11.48
N ILE A 51 -10.00 -8.53 -10.73
CA ILE A 51 -10.19 -8.35 -9.29
C ILE A 51 -8.84 -8.54 -8.58
N HIS A 52 -8.55 -7.64 -7.66
CA HIS A 52 -7.46 -7.78 -6.69
C HIS A 52 -8.03 -7.62 -5.27
N SER A 53 -7.20 -7.75 -4.24
CA SER A 53 -7.59 -7.37 -2.87
C SER A 53 -6.45 -6.68 -2.15
N TRP A 54 -6.70 -5.47 -1.68
CA TRP A 54 -5.74 -4.66 -0.95
C TRP A 54 -5.81 -5.00 0.55
N THR A 55 -4.71 -5.51 1.10
CA THR A 55 -4.68 -6.10 2.44
C THR A 55 -3.46 -5.64 3.22
N ILE A 56 -3.66 -5.20 4.47
CA ILE A 56 -2.60 -4.97 5.46
C ILE A 56 -3.00 -5.68 6.75
N PRO A 57 -2.52 -6.91 7.00
CA PRO A 57 -3.01 -7.74 8.11
C PRO A 57 -2.81 -7.11 9.49
N SER A 58 -1.69 -6.43 9.69
CA SER A 58 -1.35 -5.77 10.96
C SER A 58 -2.22 -4.55 11.28
N LEU A 59 -2.94 -4.02 10.29
CA LEU A 59 -3.96 -2.98 10.47
C LEU A 59 -5.40 -3.56 10.43
N GLY A 60 -5.55 -4.87 10.25
CA GLY A 60 -6.86 -5.53 10.15
C GLY A 60 -7.64 -5.16 8.89
N ILE A 61 -6.96 -4.75 7.82
CA ILE A 61 -7.59 -4.30 6.58
C ILE A 61 -7.47 -5.40 5.53
N LYS A 62 -8.61 -5.76 4.92
CA LYS A 62 -8.71 -6.50 3.67
C LYS A 62 -9.91 -5.96 2.90
N VAL A 63 -9.70 -5.43 1.71
CA VAL A 63 -10.76 -4.88 0.87
C VAL A 63 -10.49 -5.21 -0.59
N ASP A 64 -11.49 -5.80 -1.24
CA ASP A 64 -11.39 -6.17 -2.65
C ASP A 64 -11.35 -4.91 -3.53
N ALA A 65 -10.55 -4.98 -4.59
CA ALA A 65 -10.42 -3.98 -5.64
C ALA A 65 -11.13 -4.52 -6.88
N ASN A 66 -12.35 -4.04 -7.14
CA ASN A 66 -13.20 -4.55 -8.22
C ASN A 66 -13.28 -3.53 -9.36
N PRO A 67 -13.05 -3.93 -10.62
CA PRO A 67 -13.23 -3.03 -11.75
C PRO A 67 -14.63 -2.41 -11.79
N GLY A 68 -14.70 -1.09 -11.96
CA GLY A 68 -15.96 -0.34 -12.00
C GLY A 68 -16.63 -0.11 -10.63
N ARG A 69 -16.01 -0.51 -9.52
CA ARG A 69 -16.51 -0.26 -8.16
C ARG A 69 -15.44 0.35 -7.26
N LEU A 70 -15.78 1.48 -6.66
CA LEU A 70 -14.92 2.18 -5.72
C LEU A 70 -15.31 1.81 -4.28
N ASN A 71 -14.56 0.88 -3.68
CA ASN A 71 -14.72 0.50 -2.29
C ASN A 71 -14.01 1.50 -1.37
N GLN A 72 -14.53 1.70 -0.16
CA GLN A 72 -13.97 2.60 0.83
C GLN A 72 -13.75 1.86 2.15
N THR A 73 -12.62 2.12 2.80
CA THR A 73 -12.40 1.76 4.21
C THR A 73 -11.68 2.88 4.94
N ASN A 74 -11.83 2.91 6.26
CA ASN A 74 -11.11 3.82 7.11
C ASN A 74 -10.28 3.03 8.13
N PHE A 75 -9.08 3.52 8.44
CA PHE A 75 -8.21 2.92 9.43
C PHE A 75 -7.37 3.97 10.15
N PHE A 76 -6.76 3.55 11.25
CA PHE A 76 -5.93 4.39 12.10
C PHE A 76 -4.61 3.67 12.39
N ILE A 77 -3.49 4.38 12.20
CA ILE A 77 -2.15 3.85 12.53
C ILE A 77 -1.69 4.51 13.83
N ASN A 78 -1.45 3.72 14.88
CA ASN A 78 -1.11 4.23 16.22
C ASN A 78 0.40 4.30 16.51
N ARG A 79 1.25 3.85 15.58
CA ARG A 79 2.71 3.78 15.75
C ARG A 79 3.42 3.99 14.43
N THR A 80 4.63 4.55 14.50
CA THR A 80 5.54 4.65 13.35
C THR A 80 6.06 3.28 12.92
N GLY A 81 6.44 3.15 11.65
CA GLY A 81 7.12 1.98 11.11
C GLY A 81 6.54 1.49 9.79
N ASN A 82 7.04 0.34 9.33
CA ASN A 82 6.64 -0.26 8.07
C ASN A 82 5.58 -1.35 8.29
N PHE A 83 4.52 -1.31 7.51
CA PHE A 83 3.42 -2.28 7.53
C PHE A 83 3.34 -2.95 6.17
N TYR A 84 3.36 -4.28 6.17
CA TYR A 84 3.42 -5.09 4.95
C TYR A 84 2.09 -5.78 4.68
N GLY A 85 1.84 -6.01 3.40
CA GLY A 85 0.64 -6.61 2.85
C GLY A 85 0.91 -7.28 1.52
N GLN A 86 -0.05 -8.08 1.05
CA GLN A 86 0.00 -8.74 -0.25
C GLN A 86 -1.39 -8.76 -0.87
N CYS A 87 -1.46 -8.86 -2.20
CA CYS A 87 -2.72 -9.11 -2.89
C CYS A 87 -3.39 -10.37 -2.34
N SER A 88 -4.66 -10.27 -1.94
CA SER A 88 -5.40 -11.36 -1.29
C SER A 88 -6.57 -11.91 -2.09
N GLU A 89 -6.54 -11.69 -3.42
CA GLU A 89 -7.50 -12.22 -4.40
C GLU A 89 -6.75 -12.63 -5.67
N ILE A 90 -7.06 -13.80 -6.23
CA ILE A 90 -6.28 -14.38 -7.33
C ILE A 90 -6.41 -13.54 -8.61
N CYS A 91 -5.30 -12.98 -9.08
CA CYS A 91 -5.28 -12.02 -10.19
C CYS A 91 -4.35 -12.39 -11.36
N GLY A 92 -3.92 -13.65 -11.45
CA GLY A 92 -3.10 -14.16 -12.56
C GLY A 92 -1.68 -14.56 -12.16
N SER A 93 -0.78 -14.67 -13.15
CA SER A 93 0.57 -15.25 -12.98
C SER A 93 1.43 -14.56 -11.92
N ASN A 94 1.28 -13.25 -11.77
CA ASN A 94 2.06 -12.45 -10.82
C ASN A 94 1.32 -12.14 -9.51
N HIS A 95 0.24 -12.87 -9.21
CA HIS A 95 -0.57 -12.67 -8.01
C HIS A 95 0.27 -12.63 -6.72
N SER A 96 1.27 -13.50 -6.60
CA SER A 96 2.16 -13.56 -5.44
C SER A 96 3.25 -12.49 -5.38
N PHE A 97 3.35 -11.63 -6.40
CA PHE A 97 4.47 -10.71 -6.64
C PHE A 97 4.06 -9.23 -6.71
N MET A 98 2.92 -8.90 -6.11
CA MET A 98 2.43 -7.52 -5.97
C MET A 98 2.15 -7.18 -4.49
N PRO A 99 3.21 -7.03 -3.68
CA PRO A 99 3.07 -6.68 -2.27
C PRO A 99 2.68 -5.22 -2.08
N ILE A 100 2.27 -4.90 -0.86
CA ILE A 100 1.90 -3.56 -0.42
C ILE A 100 2.77 -3.22 0.79
N MET A 101 3.37 -2.03 0.80
CA MET A 101 4.10 -1.53 1.96
C MET A 101 3.63 -0.12 2.29
N ILE A 102 3.25 0.08 3.55
CA ILE A 102 2.93 1.38 4.13
C ILE A 102 4.07 1.79 5.04
N GLU A 103 4.55 3.02 4.87
CA GLU A 103 5.46 3.65 5.81
C GLU A 103 4.70 4.67 6.65
N SER A 104 4.69 4.46 7.97
CA SER A 104 4.04 5.37 8.90
C SER A 104 5.02 6.34 9.54
N ILE A 105 4.84 7.62 9.25
CA ILE A 105 5.72 8.72 9.66
C ILE A 105 4.96 9.82 10.40
N SER A 106 5.67 10.80 10.96
CA SER A 106 5.03 11.96 11.61
C SER A 106 4.33 12.83 10.58
N ILE A 107 3.26 13.54 10.99
CA ILE A 107 2.54 14.48 10.12
C ILE A 107 3.47 15.56 9.52
N LYS A 108 4.48 16.00 10.27
CA LYS A 108 5.48 16.98 9.79
C LYS A 108 6.29 16.42 8.62
N ASN A 109 6.76 15.18 8.74
CA ASN A 109 7.52 14.53 7.68
C ASN A 109 6.62 14.19 6.49
N PHE A 110 5.35 13.81 6.74
CA PHE A 110 4.37 13.57 5.68
C PHE A 110 4.09 14.82 4.85
N ILE A 111 3.90 15.97 5.49
CA ILE A 111 3.72 17.26 4.80
C ILE A 111 4.98 17.65 4.00
N SER A 112 6.17 17.28 4.48
CA SER A 112 7.42 17.52 3.74
C SER A 112 7.65 16.53 2.59
N TRP A 113 7.02 15.36 2.64
CA TRP A 113 7.14 14.32 1.61
C TRP A 113 6.16 14.57 0.45
N ILE A 114 4.97 15.09 0.77
CA ILE A 114 3.98 15.62 -0.18
C ILE A 114 4.53 16.85 -0.91
#